data_AF-A0A6B0Z731-F1
#
_entry.id   AF-A0A6B0Z731-F1
#
_cell.length_a   1.000
_cell.length_b   1.000
_cell.length_c   1.000
_cell.angle_alpha   90.00
_cell.angle_beta   90.00
_cell.angle_gamma   90.00
#
_symmetry.space_group_name_H-M   'P 1'
#
loop_
_entity.id
_entity.type
_entity.pdbx_description
1 polymer ?
#
loop_
_entity_poly.entity_id
_entity_poly.type
_entity_poly.pdbx_seq_one_letter_code
_entity_poly.pdbx_strand_id
1 'polypeptide(L)'
;MATTVADVAAIHPTTGNGSNGHVEAPDILISDPDLESIWEKVKLGERLSAEDGVKILETDDFSAVGLMADFKKRQFSGDKVYFVLNRHLNPTNICVLSCKFCDYAKKPGAEGAYEMTMDEMLDHLDGDIRELHVVSGDHPTWHF
;
A
#
# COMPACT_ATOMS: atom_id res chain seq x y z
N MET A 1 29.50 17.53 10.11
CA MET A 1 28.71 17.62 11.36
C MET A 1 27.99 16.30 11.48
N ALA A 2 28.46 15.44 12.38
CA ALA A 2 27.99 14.07 12.50
C ALA A 2 26.74 14.02 13.36
N THR A 3 25.61 13.58 12.80
CA THR A 3 24.48 13.07 13.58
C THR A 3 24.65 11.57 13.66
N THR A 4 25.04 11.11 14.85
CA THR A 4 25.35 9.72 15.18
C THR A 4 24.12 8.82 15.11
N VAL A 5 24.38 7.55 14.82
CA VAL A 5 23.49 6.41 14.53
C VAL A 5 22.58 5.98 15.71
N ALA A 6 22.29 6.86 16.66
CA ALA A 6 21.55 6.53 17.88
C ALA A 6 20.01 6.58 17.73
N ASP A 7 19.47 7.15 16.66
CA ASP A 7 18.03 7.44 16.55
C ASP A 7 17.22 6.49 15.63
N VAL A 8 17.83 5.43 15.09
CA VAL A 8 17.08 4.47 14.23
C VAL A 8 16.11 3.61 15.04
N ALA A 9 16.33 3.46 16.35
CA ALA A 9 15.38 2.81 17.26
C ALA A 9 14.06 3.59 17.44
N ALA A 10 13.98 4.85 16.96
CA ALA A 10 12.78 5.68 17.05
C ALA A 10 11.85 5.61 15.81
N ILE A 11 12.25 4.90 14.74
CA ILE A 11 11.53 4.92 13.44
C ILE A 11 10.65 3.67 13.25
N HIS A 12 10.92 2.60 13.98
CA HIS A 12 9.82 1.72 14.31
C HIS A 12 8.99 2.46 15.35
N PRO A 13 7.70 2.75 15.10
CA PRO A 13 6.82 2.79 16.24
C PRO A 13 7.02 1.41 16.88
N THR A 14 7.64 1.41 18.06
CA THR A 14 7.23 0.45 19.09
C THR A 14 5.72 0.35 18.97
N THR A 15 5.18 -0.85 19.13
CA THR A 15 3.75 -1.08 19.37
C THR A 15 3.33 -0.23 20.56
N GLY A 16 3.18 1.06 20.30
CA GLY A 16 3.03 2.15 21.22
C GLY A 16 1.56 2.12 21.43
N ASN A 17 1.18 1.26 22.36
CA ASN A 17 -0.06 1.21 23.11
C ASN A 17 -1.00 2.25 22.53
N GLY A 18 -1.72 1.85 21.48
CA GLY A 18 -2.63 2.73 20.77
C GLY A 18 -3.44 3.39 21.86
N SER A 19 -3.28 4.71 22.02
CA SER A 19 -4.16 5.44 22.91
C SER A 19 -5.54 5.01 22.48
N ASN A 20 -6.27 4.34 23.37
CA ASN A 20 -7.68 4.00 23.22
C ASN A 20 -8.47 5.32 23.17
N GLY A 21 -8.16 6.15 22.18
CA GLY A 21 -8.99 7.24 21.75
C GLY A 21 -10.15 6.55 21.08
N HIS A 22 -11.22 6.36 21.85
CA HIS A 22 -12.49 5.94 21.32
C HIS A 22 -12.86 6.95 20.23
N VAL A 23 -12.64 6.58 18.97
CA VAL A 23 -13.17 7.33 17.85
C VAL A 23 -14.67 7.12 17.93
N GLU A 24 -15.39 8.18 18.25
CA GLU A 24 -16.85 8.15 18.29
C GLU A 24 -17.37 8.00 16.87
N ALA A 25 -18.36 7.12 16.70
CA ALA A 25 -18.98 6.93 15.40
C ALA A 25 -19.77 8.19 15.03
N PRO A 26 -19.46 8.86 13.91
CA PRO A 26 -20.23 10.02 13.50
C PRO A 26 -21.64 9.62 13.08
N ASP A 27 -22.58 10.53 13.25
CA ASP A 27 -23.86 10.46 12.55
C ASP A 27 -23.60 10.73 11.07
N ILE A 28 -23.84 9.72 10.23
CA ILE A 28 -23.66 9.80 8.78
C ILE A 28 -25.03 9.70 8.09
N LEU A 29 -25.20 10.47 7.02
CA LEU A 29 -26.35 10.31 6.13
C LEU A 29 -26.10 9.10 5.24
N ILE A 30 -26.96 8.10 5.34
CA ILE A 30 -26.99 6.93 4.48
C ILE A 30 -28.24 7.02 3.62
N SER A 31 -28.03 7.13 2.32
CA SER A 31 -29.10 7.17 1.30
C SER A 31 -29.35 5.79 0.68
N ASP A 32 -28.35 4.91 0.66
CA ASP A 32 -28.49 3.52 0.26
C ASP A 32 -28.80 2.61 1.47
N PRO A 33 -30.02 2.06 1.59
CA PRO A 33 -30.42 1.25 2.74
C PRO A 33 -29.57 -0.03 2.89
N ASP A 34 -28.94 -0.53 1.82
CA ASP A 34 -28.09 -1.70 1.91
C ASP A 34 -26.84 -1.45 2.77
N LEU A 35 -26.40 -0.19 2.89
CA LEU A 35 -25.26 0.22 3.71
C LEU A 35 -25.56 0.32 5.21
N GLU A 36 -26.82 0.43 5.63
CA GLU A 36 -27.19 0.60 7.05
C GLU A 36 -26.68 -0.59 7.89
N SER A 37 -26.97 -1.80 7.43
CA SER A 37 -26.53 -3.03 8.11
C SER A 37 -25.01 -3.17 8.14
N ILE A 38 -24.32 -2.64 7.13
CA ILE A 38 -22.86 -2.64 7.03
C ILE A 38 -22.28 -1.62 8.00
N TRP A 39 -22.92 -0.45 8.15
CA TRP A 39 -22.50 0.56 9.10
C TRP A 39 -22.56 0.08 10.55
N GLU A 40 -23.60 -0.65 10.93
CA GLU A 40 -23.67 -1.27 12.26
C GLU A 40 -22.48 -2.21 12.52
N LYS A 41 -22.18 -3.11 11.56
CA LYS A 41 -21.02 -4.00 11.65
C LYS A 41 -19.71 -3.22 11.80
N VAL A 42 -19.53 -2.15 11.02
CA VAL A 42 -18.32 -1.30 11.07
C VAL A 42 -18.18 -0.63 12.43
N LYS A 43 -19.25 -0.06 12.99
CA LYS A 43 -19.26 0.55 14.34
C LYS A 43 -18.88 -0.46 15.42
N LEU A 44 -19.40 -1.69 15.32
CA LEU A 44 -19.10 -2.78 16.24
C LEU A 44 -17.73 -3.43 16.01
N GLY A 45 -17.02 -3.03 14.95
CA GLY A 45 -15.72 -3.60 14.59
C GLY A 45 -15.81 -5.05 14.09
N GLU A 46 -16.99 -5.47 13.64
CA GLU A 46 -17.24 -6.80 13.11
C GLU A 46 -16.62 -6.98 11.72
N ARG A 47 -16.31 -8.23 11.37
CA ARG A 47 -15.78 -8.55 10.05
C ARG A 47 -16.91 -8.57 9.02
N LEU A 48 -16.75 -7.77 7.97
CA LEU A 48 -17.65 -7.75 6.81
C LEU A 48 -17.53 -9.06 6.00
N SER A 49 -18.67 -9.52 5.47
CA SER A 49 -18.74 -10.66 4.57
C SER A 49 -18.38 -10.28 3.12
N ALA A 50 -18.28 -11.27 2.23
CA ALA A 50 -18.07 -11.01 0.81
C ALA A 50 -19.28 -10.27 0.18
N GLU A 51 -20.49 -10.62 0.61
CA GLU A 51 -21.74 -10.00 0.17
C GLU A 51 -21.82 -8.53 0.60
N ASP A 52 -21.39 -8.20 1.82
CA ASP A 52 -21.24 -6.80 2.25
C ASP A 52 -20.28 -6.04 1.32
N GLY A 53 -19.17 -6.67 0.92
CA GLY A 53 -18.19 -6.09 0.00
C GLY A 53 -18.77 -5.81 -1.39
N VAL A 54 -19.61 -6.70 -1.93
CA VAL A 54 -20.29 -6.48 -3.21
C VAL A 54 -21.23 -5.27 -3.13
N LYS A 55 -22.04 -5.17 -2.06
CA LYS A 55 -22.93 -4.01 -1.85
C LYS A 55 -22.15 -2.69 -1.80
N ILE A 56 -21.01 -2.66 -1.11
CA ILE A 56 -20.13 -1.47 -1.05
C ILE A 56 -19.58 -1.11 -2.44
N LEU A 57 -19.30 -2.10 -3.30
CA LEU A 57 -18.78 -1.86 -4.65
C LEU A 57 -19.86 -1.41 -5.64
N GLU A 58 -21.13 -1.76 -5.40
CA GLU A 58 -22.26 -1.48 -6.29
C GLU A 58 -23.04 -0.21 -5.94
N THR A 59 -22.85 0.33 -4.72
CA THR A 59 -23.58 1.53 -4.25
C THR A 59 -23.13 2.81 -4.96
N ASP A 60 -24.09 3.72 -5.19
CA ASP A 60 -23.83 5.10 -5.61
C ASP A 60 -23.60 6.03 -4.40
N ASP A 61 -23.83 5.57 -3.16
CA ASP A 61 -23.62 6.35 -1.93
C ASP A 61 -22.15 6.35 -1.49
N PHE A 62 -21.31 6.87 -2.38
CA PHE A 62 -19.87 6.97 -2.18
C PHE A 62 -19.49 7.79 -0.94
N SER A 63 -20.33 8.77 -0.58
CA SER A 63 -20.08 9.62 0.58
C SER A 63 -20.24 8.84 1.89
N ALA A 64 -21.29 8.03 2.01
CA ALA A 64 -21.44 7.13 3.17
C ALA A 64 -20.26 6.15 3.27
N VAL A 65 -19.88 5.49 2.17
CA VAL A 65 -18.73 4.57 2.14
C VAL A 65 -17.43 5.26 2.59
N GLY A 66 -17.18 6.47 2.09
CA GLY A 66 -16.01 7.26 2.47
C GLY A 66 -15.97 7.59 3.96
N LEU A 67 -17.10 7.97 4.56
CA LEU A 67 -17.20 8.26 6.00
C LEU A 67 -17.04 7.00 6.86
N MET A 68 -17.64 5.88 6.45
CA MET A 68 -17.47 4.58 7.11
C MET A 68 -16.00 4.14 7.11
N ALA A 69 -15.32 4.31 5.97
CA ALA A 69 -13.91 4.01 5.80
C ALA A 69 -13.00 4.93 6.63
N ASP A 70 -13.28 6.25 6.65
CA ASP A 70 -12.53 7.22 7.46
C ASP A 70 -12.66 6.91 8.96
N PHE A 71 -13.88 6.65 9.44
CA PHE A 71 -14.11 6.19 10.82
C PHE A 71 -13.23 4.98 11.15
N LYS A 72 -13.25 3.94 10.29
CA LYS A 72 -12.44 2.75 10.51
C LYS A 72 -10.94 3.04 10.48
N LYS A 73 -10.46 3.86 9.54
CA LYS A 73 -9.04 4.27 9.43
C LYS A 73 -8.58 5.01 10.69
N ARG A 74 -9.40 5.91 11.22
CA ARG A 74 -9.08 6.70 12.43
C ARG A 74 -9.02 5.83 13.68
N GLN A 75 -9.79 4.75 13.76
CA GLN A 75 -9.63 3.78 14.86
C GLN A 75 -8.23 3.16 14.91
N PHE A 76 -7.56 2.98 13.76
CA PHE A 76 -6.21 2.41 13.71
C PHE A 76 -5.09 3.44 13.83
N SER A 77 -5.26 4.60 13.19
CA SER A 77 -4.15 5.55 12.98
C SER A 77 -4.46 6.97 13.44
N GLY A 78 -5.66 7.24 13.94
CA GLY A 78 -6.16 8.59 14.17
C GLY A 78 -5.98 9.45 12.91
N ASP A 79 -5.55 10.69 13.11
CA ASP A 79 -5.26 11.63 12.02
C ASP A 79 -3.85 11.47 11.43
N LYS A 80 -3.08 10.46 11.87
CA LYS A 80 -1.72 10.23 11.36
C LYS A 80 -1.77 9.81 9.90
N VAL A 81 -0.86 10.35 9.11
CA VAL A 81 -0.55 9.94 7.74
C VAL A 81 0.90 9.48 7.73
N TYR A 82 1.12 8.26 7.25
CA TYR A 82 2.45 7.66 7.20
C TYR A 82 2.97 7.71 5.76
N PHE A 83 4.27 7.94 5.62
CA PHE A 83 4.96 7.88 4.35
C PHE A 83 6.33 7.23 4.55
N VAL A 84 6.86 6.66 3.49
CA VAL A 84 8.18 6.05 3.45
C VAL A 84 8.96 6.72 2.32
N LEU A 85 10.18 7.16 2.61
CA LEU A 85 11.14 7.56 1.59
C LEU A 85 11.92 6.32 1.18
N ASN A 86 11.48 5.68 0.09
CA ASN A 86 12.15 4.53 -0.49
C ASN A 86 12.84 4.90 -1.81
N ARG A 87 13.81 4.07 -2.20
CA ARG A 87 14.35 4.04 -3.55
C ARG A 87 13.68 2.89 -4.30
N HIS A 88 13.16 3.15 -5.49
CA HIS A 88 12.62 2.12 -6.37
C HIS A 88 13.71 1.72 -7.39
N LEU A 89 13.99 0.43 -7.49
CA LEU A 89 14.92 -0.16 -8.46
C LEU A 89 14.19 -1.19 -9.31
N ASN A 90 14.28 -1.04 -10.63
CA ASN A 90 13.71 -1.96 -11.60
C ASN A 90 14.84 -2.53 -12.47
N PRO A 91 15.39 -3.70 -12.11
CA PRO A 91 16.56 -4.26 -12.79
C PRO A 91 16.30 -4.59 -14.26
N THR A 92 15.10 -5.06 -14.59
CA THR A 92 14.74 -5.40 -15.97
C THR A 92 13.23 -5.35 -16.14
N ASN A 93 12.80 -5.00 -17.36
CA ASN A 93 11.42 -5.14 -17.80
C ASN A 93 11.22 -6.35 -18.73
N ILE A 94 12.17 -7.30 -18.78
CA ILE A 94 12.04 -8.55 -19.53
C ILE A 94 11.32 -9.59 -18.66
N CYS A 95 10.31 -10.24 -19.23
CA CYS A 95 9.50 -11.22 -18.50
C CYS A 95 9.08 -12.40 -19.38
N VAL A 96 9.11 -13.61 -18.82
CA VAL A 96 8.59 -14.81 -19.47
C VAL A 96 7.09 -14.73 -19.70
N LEU A 97 6.36 -14.02 -18.85
CA LEU A 97 4.91 -13.82 -18.94
C LEU A 97 4.53 -12.72 -19.93
N SER A 98 3.24 -12.66 -20.27
CA SER A 98 2.68 -11.70 -21.23
C SER A 98 1.38 -11.08 -20.71
N CYS A 99 1.41 -10.58 -19.47
CA CYS A 99 0.24 -9.93 -18.86
C CYS A 99 -0.16 -8.69 -19.67
N LYS A 100 -1.43 -8.62 -20.10
CA LYS A 100 -1.93 -7.56 -21.01
C LYS A 100 -1.86 -6.14 -20.42
N PHE A 101 -1.79 -6.03 -19.11
CA PHE A 101 -1.77 -4.76 -18.37
C PHE A 101 -0.37 -4.41 -17.85
N CYS A 102 0.63 -5.27 -18.03
CA CYS A 102 1.95 -5.11 -17.41
C CYS A 102 2.96 -4.54 -18.42
N ASP A 103 3.64 -3.46 -18.02
CA ASP A 103 4.68 -2.84 -18.83
C ASP A 103 5.98 -3.67 -18.91
N TYR A 104 6.16 -4.62 -17.98
CA TYR A 104 7.33 -5.52 -17.96
C TYR A 104 7.15 -6.76 -18.84
N ALA A 105 6.09 -6.85 -19.63
CA ALA A 105 5.87 -8.00 -20.51
C ALA A 105 6.77 -7.97 -21.77
N LYS A 106 7.97 -7.37 -21.72
CA LYS A 106 8.90 -7.35 -22.86
C LYS A 106 9.60 -8.69 -23.00
N LYS A 107 9.85 -9.08 -24.25
CA LYS A 107 10.62 -10.27 -24.60
C LYS A 107 12.08 -9.89 -24.86
N PRO A 108 13.03 -10.83 -24.70
CA PRO A 108 14.43 -10.57 -25.06
C PRO A 108 14.54 -10.02 -26.49
N GLY A 109 15.24 -8.89 -26.63
CA GLY A 109 15.41 -8.21 -27.93
C GLY A 109 14.23 -7.38 -28.42
N ALA A 110 13.12 -7.30 -27.68
CA ALA A 110 12.01 -6.41 -28.03
C ALA A 110 12.41 -4.94 -27.88
N GLU A 111 11.77 -4.04 -28.63
CA GLU A 111 11.99 -2.61 -28.48
C GLU A 111 11.67 -2.14 -27.06
N GLY A 112 12.63 -1.44 -26.45
CA GLY A 112 12.56 -0.95 -25.07
C GLY A 112 12.78 -2.03 -24.01
N ALA A 113 13.19 -3.24 -24.38
CA ALA A 113 13.68 -4.22 -23.41
C ALA A 113 15.03 -3.77 -22.83
N TYR A 114 15.21 -3.90 -21.53
CA TYR A 114 16.48 -3.58 -20.85
C TYR A 114 16.79 -4.58 -19.75
N GLU A 115 18.09 -4.71 -19.46
CA GLU A 115 18.65 -5.48 -18.36
C GLU A 115 19.75 -4.63 -17.73
N MET A 116 19.61 -4.29 -16.45
CA MET A 116 20.65 -3.63 -15.68
C MET A 116 21.70 -4.66 -15.26
N THR A 117 22.96 -4.25 -15.35
CA THR A 117 24.08 -4.91 -14.69
C THR A 117 24.05 -4.67 -13.18
N MET A 118 24.84 -5.45 -12.43
CA MET A 118 24.98 -5.24 -10.98
C MET A 118 25.53 -3.84 -10.66
N ASP A 119 26.51 -3.36 -11.42
CA ASP A 119 27.09 -2.03 -11.19
C ASP A 119 26.04 -0.93 -11.43
N GLU A 120 25.25 -1.02 -12.50
CA GLU A 120 24.13 -0.09 -12.75
C GLU A 120 23.08 -0.13 -11.63
N MET A 121 22.78 -1.32 -11.08
CA MET A 121 21.88 -1.43 -9.93
C MET A 121 22.46 -0.78 -8.66
N LEU A 122 23.77 -0.92 -8.42
CA LEU A 122 24.45 -0.34 -7.27
C LEU A 122 24.58 1.18 -7.37
N ASP A 123 24.72 1.73 -8.58
CA ASP A 123 24.75 3.18 -8.83
C ASP A 123 23.44 3.89 -8.45
N HIS A 124 22.35 3.14 -8.32
CA HIS A 124 21.08 3.67 -7.81
C HIS A 124 21.05 3.83 -6.30
N LEU A 125 22.07 3.36 -5.58
CA LEU A 125 22.14 3.36 -4.12
C LEU A 125 23.05 4.49 -3.62
N ASP A 126 22.63 5.13 -2.54
CA ASP A 126 23.37 6.15 -1.81
C ASP A 126 23.17 5.96 -0.29
N GLY A 127 23.94 6.71 0.50
CA GLY A 127 23.93 6.58 1.96
C GLY A 127 22.69 7.15 2.66
N ASP A 128 21.83 7.89 1.94
CA ASP A 128 20.62 8.50 2.49
C ASP A 128 19.39 7.58 2.35
N ILE A 129 19.47 6.56 1.49
CA ILE A 129 18.43 5.54 1.31
C ILE A 129 18.39 4.60 2.52
N ARG A 130 17.17 4.41 3.06
CA ARG A 130 16.92 3.48 4.18
C ARG A 130 16.10 2.27 3.81
N GLU A 131 15.47 2.29 2.64
CA GLU A 131 14.63 1.22 2.14
C GLU A 131 14.70 1.19 0.61
N LEU A 132 14.96 -0.01 0.07
CA LEU A 132 15.03 -0.27 -1.36
C LEU A 132 13.87 -1.19 -1.75
N HIS A 133 13.06 -0.76 -2.71
CA HIS A 133 12.00 -1.57 -3.32
C HIS A 133 12.47 -2.04 -4.69
N VAL A 134 12.64 -3.35 -4.82
CA VAL A 134 13.11 -3.99 -6.05
C VAL A 134 11.95 -4.71 -6.72
N VAL A 135 11.57 -4.27 -7.91
CA VAL A 135 10.51 -4.89 -8.71
C VAL A 135 11.04 -5.18 -10.10
N SER A 136 10.91 -6.41 -10.56
CA SER A 136 11.51 -6.85 -11.82
C SER A 136 10.51 -7.66 -12.65
N GLY A 137 10.75 -7.73 -13.96
CA GLY A 137 10.19 -8.80 -14.76
C GLY A 137 10.71 -10.18 -14.32
N ASP A 138 9.93 -11.23 -14.58
CA ASP A 138 10.32 -12.62 -14.32
C ASP A 138 11.29 -13.08 -15.42
N HIS A 139 12.59 -12.86 -15.18
CA HIS A 139 13.63 -12.97 -16.18
C HIS A 139 13.92 -14.45 -16.56
N PRO A 140 13.90 -14.83 -17.85
CA PRO A 140 14.00 -16.24 -18.28
C PRO A 140 15.32 -16.95 -17.94
N THR A 141 16.40 -16.20 -17.81
CA THR A 141 17.78 -16.73 -17.80
C THR A 141 18.61 -16.28 -16.61
N TRP A 142 18.08 -15.37 -15.78
CA TRP A 142 18.81 -15.00 -14.57
C TRP A 142 18.69 -16.13 -13.56
N HIS A 143 19.83 -16.69 -13.18
CA HIS A 143 19.94 -17.73 -12.18
C HIS A 143 20.59 -17.09 -10.96
N PHE A 144 19.78 -16.71 -9.98
CA PHE A 144 20.24 -16.27 -8.66
C PHE A 144 20.38 -17.47 -7.72
#